data_AF-A0A2B7ZKW9-F1
#
_entry.id   AF-A0A2B7ZKW9-F1
#
_cell.length_a   1.000
_cell.length_b   1.000
_cell.length_c   1.000
_cell.angle_alpha   90.00
_cell.angle_beta   90.00
_cell.angle_gamma   90.00
#
_symmetry.space_group_name_H-M   'P 1'
#
loop_
_entity.id
_entity.type
_entity.pdbx_description
1 polymer ?
#
loop_
_entity_poly.entity_id
_entity_poly.type
_entity_poly.pdbx_seq_one_letter_code
_entity_poly.pdbx_strand_id
1 'polypeptide(L)'
;MPSPHLSPAANNALGEPNQDDSLSKDPRKSKPDPPKFDPVRSLEEFASHVASIAAISGERERLRKRSQAESAALRKASDRNFQYPSIAKRLKTGKKELDNELATVDKKLQIHQKMQEELIKELAANFNSGQQEAQTRLELEQLKKDLRETKADIKNATNVQDGILATLNALKSSTKSNEEKIAFIEQWRSSTEAELKNLRSEFITKQDDRQNAIESMVTNQVNSIELKGHQQQQTLDSHLKLIRDERESAELSAKAREEDFSKRLDNLDRMVSEHGKACKELGERTDSLMHSHSKPIANGSPTFNISAEVMNQIQNLRQVQDAKDEAIADELDKYESRLACLEEVVTKLKQKGGRNETHAFGANTPQANAELEQLREAINRLNQYVENRFQHVENQSRTIQAHQIALHSLETRYNHLSTEPIVQQMVVAMQEMYPHASIVQQEIPNIQEKTNKLISTLNSVRREISTAENARTALINDITTEKDQMTEQISSLRTRIDELGSLQSKVDELEKTLRSRMDDVENVVATNLASVLLNHEKRPSTQNP
;
A
#
# COMPACT_ATOMS: atom_id res chain seq x y z
N MET A 1 31.08 -29.41 8.16
CA MET A 1 31.77 -30.00 9.33
C MET A 1 30.82 -29.94 10.52
N PRO A 2 30.40 -31.07 11.13
CA PRO A 2 30.52 -32.47 10.71
C PRO A 2 29.15 -33.12 10.36
N SER A 3 29.19 -34.23 9.63
CA SER A 3 28.15 -35.28 9.65
C SER A 3 28.64 -36.44 10.52
N PRO A 4 27.75 -37.15 11.25
CA PRO A 4 27.58 -38.61 11.04
C PRO A 4 26.14 -39.12 11.40
N HIS A 5 25.68 -40.37 11.22
CA HIS A 5 26.06 -41.54 10.39
C HIS A 5 24.84 -42.52 10.24
N LEU A 6 25.03 -43.62 9.49
CA LEU A 6 24.08 -44.72 9.17
C LEU A 6 24.31 -45.97 10.08
N SER A 7 23.38 -46.90 10.34
CA SER A 7 21.90 -46.86 10.23
C SER A 7 21.14 -47.82 11.20
N PRO A 8 20.99 -49.16 10.99
CA PRO A 8 19.71 -49.80 11.35
C PRO A 8 19.75 -51.10 12.21
N ALA A 9 18.70 -51.31 13.02
CA ALA A 9 18.21 -52.59 13.58
C ALA A 9 16.79 -52.34 14.17
N ALA A 10 15.70 -53.03 13.80
CA ALA A 10 15.33 -54.44 13.93
C ALA A 10 14.61 -54.81 15.26
N ASN A 11 13.35 -55.25 15.11
CA ASN A 11 12.56 -56.18 15.94
C ASN A 11 12.28 -55.91 17.44
N ASN A 12 11.00 -55.63 17.76
CA ASN A 12 10.07 -56.49 18.53
C ASN A 12 8.77 -55.68 18.79
N ALA A 13 7.54 -56.13 18.52
CA ALA A 13 6.81 -57.38 18.83
C ALA A 13 5.99 -57.30 20.13
N LEU A 14 4.82 -57.97 20.13
CA LEU A 14 3.67 -57.90 21.07
C LEU A 14 2.78 -56.64 20.91
N GLY A 15 1.45 -56.73 20.95
CA GLY A 15 0.59 -57.90 21.23
C GLY A 15 -0.77 -57.86 20.49
N GLU A 16 -1.29 -59.05 20.24
CA GLU A 16 -2.50 -59.40 19.48
C GLU A 16 -3.78 -59.31 20.37
N PRO A 17 -5.02 -59.48 19.84
CA PRO A 17 -5.50 -60.84 19.54
C PRO A 17 -6.36 -61.01 18.27
N ASN A 18 -6.22 -62.19 17.65
CA ASN A 18 -7.17 -62.79 16.68
C ASN A 18 -8.47 -63.31 17.36
N GLN A 19 -9.38 -63.85 16.52
CA GLN A 19 -10.70 -64.48 16.77
C GLN A 19 -11.90 -63.53 16.49
N ASP A 20 -12.95 -63.91 15.74
CA ASP A 20 -13.31 -65.21 15.15
C ASP A 20 -13.77 -65.06 13.70
N ASP A 21 -13.34 -65.98 12.82
CA ASP A 21 -13.94 -66.17 11.49
C ASP A 21 -13.91 -67.65 11.07
N SER A 22 -14.59 -68.51 11.86
CA SER A 22 -14.77 -69.93 11.52
C SER A 22 -16.04 -70.51 12.16
N LEU A 23 -16.61 -71.53 11.49
CA LEU A 23 -17.88 -72.21 11.78
C LEU A 23 -19.13 -71.36 11.44
N SER A 24 -19.98 -71.73 10.48
CA SER A 24 -20.49 -73.07 10.22
C SER A 24 -20.65 -73.38 8.73
N LYS A 25 -19.85 -74.32 8.20
CA LYS A 25 -20.14 -75.04 6.96
C LYS A 25 -20.59 -76.46 7.31
N ASP A 26 -21.89 -76.69 7.20
CA ASP A 26 -22.54 -77.99 7.33
C ASP A 26 -21.96 -78.98 6.29
N PRO A 27 -21.23 -80.04 6.70
CA PRO A 27 -20.61 -80.99 5.78
C PRO A 27 -21.63 -81.93 5.09
N ARG A 28 -22.93 -81.83 5.43
CA ARG A 28 -24.00 -82.59 4.77
C ARG A 28 -24.69 -81.81 3.64
N LYS A 29 -24.21 -80.60 3.34
CA LYS A 29 -24.70 -79.73 2.25
C LYS A 29 -23.72 -79.52 1.09
N SER A 30 -22.67 -80.33 1.00
CA SER A 30 -21.95 -80.48 -0.27
C SER A 30 -22.86 -81.18 -1.27
N LYS A 31 -23.65 -80.38 -2.02
CA LYS A 31 -24.15 -80.82 -3.33
C LYS A 31 -22.94 -81.36 -4.10
N PRO A 32 -23.02 -82.52 -4.77
CA PRO A 32 -21.96 -82.92 -5.67
C PRO A 32 -21.77 -81.78 -6.68
N ASP A 33 -20.52 -81.34 -6.86
CA ASP A 33 -20.22 -80.34 -7.88
C ASP A 33 -20.80 -80.83 -9.21
N PRO A 34 -21.52 -79.97 -9.97
CA PRO A 34 -22.07 -80.38 -11.25
C PRO A 34 -20.92 -80.92 -12.11
N PRO A 35 -21.12 -82.04 -12.82
CA PRO A 35 -20.05 -82.70 -13.56
C PRO A 35 -19.41 -81.67 -14.48
N LYS A 36 -18.15 -81.31 -14.19
CA LYS A 36 -17.41 -80.35 -15.00
C LYS A 36 -17.32 -80.92 -16.41
N PHE A 37 -17.88 -80.18 -17.36
CA PHE A 37 -17.75 -80.49 -18.76
C PHE A 37 -16.26 -80.62 -19.10
N ASP A 38 -15.87 -81.80 -19.57
CA ASP A 38 -14.51 -82.08 -20.03
C ASP A 38 -14.52 -81.97 -21.56
N PRO A 39 -14.10 -80.82 -22.13
CA PRO A 39 -14.16 -80.61 -23.57
C PRO A 39 -13.27 -81.58 -24.34
N VAL A 40 -12.21 -82.14 -23.72
CA VAL A 40 -11.33 -83.12 -24.38
C VAL A 40 -12.10 -84.44 -24.55
N ARG A 41 -12.73 -84.90 -23.47
CA ARG A 41 -13.52 -86.14 -23.47
C ARG A 41 -14.75 -86.04 -24.37
N SER A 42 -15.51 -84.95 -24.32
CA SER A 42 -16.69 -84.77 -25.19
C SER A 42 -16.32 -84.66 -26.68
N LEU A 43 -15.12 -84.14 -27.00
CA LEU A 43 -14.60 -84.12 -28.36
C LEU A 43 -14.11 -85.50 -28.82
N GLU A 44 -13.51 -86.30 -27.94
CA GLU A 44 -13.16 -87.70 -28.19
C GLU A 44 -14.40 -88.57 -28.43
N GLU A 45 -15.42 -88.43 -27.59
CA GLU A 45 -16.72 -89.11 -27.76
C GLU A 45 -17.38 -88.70 -29.08
N PHE A 46 -17.37 -87.40 -29.44
CA PHE A 46 -17.84 -86.92 -30.74
C PHE A 46 -17.07 -87.54 -31.93
N ALA A 47 -15.74 -87.57 -31.87
CA ALA A 47 -14.91 -88.17 -32.92
C ALA A 47 -15.17 -89.68 -33.09
N SER A 48 -15.36 -90.39 -31.98
CA SER A 48 -15.75 -91.81 -31.96
C SER A 48 -17.13 -92.05 -32.62
N HIS A 49 -18.10 -91.16 -32.36
CA HIS A 49 -19.40 -91.21 -33.02
C HIS A 49 -19.31 -90.95 -34.53
N VAL A 50 -18.52 -89.96 -34.97
CA VAL A 50 -18.30 -89.67 -36.40
C VAL A 50 -17.64 -90.84 -37.12
N ALA A 51 -16.59 -91.45 -36.52
CA ALA A 51 -15.94 -92.64 -37.08
C ALA A 51 -16.92 -93.83 -37.19
N SER A 52 -17.77 -94.02 -36.18
CA SER A 52 -18.82 -95.06 -36.20
C SER A 52 -19.85 -94.83 -37.32
N ILE A 53 -20.31 -93.59 -37.51
CA ILE A 53 -21.24 -93.21 -38.60
C ILE A 53 -20.64 -93.54 -39.96
N ALA A 54 -19.35 -93.23 -40.18
CA ALA A 54 -18.66 -93.54 -41.42
C ALA A 54 -18.57 -95.05 -41.68
N ALA A 55 -18.23 -95.84 -40.66
CA ALA A 55 -18.16 -97.31 -40.75
C ALA A 55 -19.55 -97.93 -41.06
N ILE A 56 -20.58 -97.55 -40.31
CA ILE A 56 -21.96 -98.03 -40.48
C ILE A 56 -22.51 -97.63 -41.85
N SER A 57 -22.21 -96.41 -42.34
CA SER A 57 -22.60 -95.96 -43.68
C SER A 57 -21.93 -96.78 -44.79
N GLY A 58 -20.66 -97.17 -44.60
CA GLY A 58 -19.95 -98.06 -45.52
C GLY A 58 -20.52 -99.49 -45.53
N GLU A 59 -20.94 -100.00 -44.38
CA GLU A 59 -21.64 -101.29 -44.25
C GLU A 59 -23.01 -101.26 -44.95
N ARG A 60 -23.79 -100.21 -44.68
CA ARG A 60 -25.10 -99.94 -45.32
C ARG A 60 -25.02 -99.98 -46.83
N GLU A 61 -24.05 -99.29 -47.42
CA GLU A 61 -23.90 -99.23 -48.87
C GLU A 61 -23.48 -100.58 -49.48
N ARG A 62 -22.69 -101.38 -48.76
CA ARG A 62 -22.35 -102.76 -49.15
C ARG A 62 -23.58 -103.67 -49.12
N LEU A 63 -24.39 -103.61 -48.07
CA LEU A 63 -25.65 -104.37 -47.97
C LEU A 63 -26.67 -103.95 -49.03
N ARG A 64 -26.83 -102.64 -49.27
CA ARG A 64 -27.68 -102.09 -50.32
C ARG A 64 -27.30 -102.64 -51.70
N LYS A 65 -26.00 -102.66 -52.04
CA LYS A 65 -25.51 -103.25 -53.30
C LYS A 65 -25.79 -104.75 -53.40
N ARG A 66 -25.63 -105.51 -52.30
CA ARG A 66 -25.98 -106.94 -52.26
C ARG A 66 -27.49 -107.17 -52.45
N SER A 67 -28.36 -106.46 -51.73
CA SER A 67 -29.82 -106.59 -51.87
C SER A 67 -30.30 -106.20 -53.28
N GLN A 68 -29.67 -105.20 -53.91
CA GLN A 68 -29.92 -104.87 -55.32
C GLN A 68 -29.50 -106.00 -56.27
N ALA A 69 -28.31 -106.58 -56.10
CA ALA A 69 -27.83 -107.69 -56.92
C ALA A 69 -28.70 -108.95 -56.75
N GLU A 70 -29.09 -109.28 -55.51
CA GLU A 70 -29.98 -110.41 -55.23
C GLU A 70 -31.40 -110.17 -55.71
N SER A 71 -31.90 -108.92 -55.65
CA SER A 71 -33.17 -108.53 -56.28
C SER A 71 -33.14 -108.70 -57.80
N ALA A 72 -32.02 -108.37 -58.45
CA ALA A 72 -31.85 -108.56 -59.89
C ALA A 72 -31.76 -110.05 -60.27
N ALA A 73 -31.07 -110.86 -59.46
CA ALA A 73 -31.03 -112.32 -59.63
C ALA A 73 -32.41 -112.96 -59.41
N LEU A 74 -33.15 -112.53 -58.37
CA LEU A 74 -34.50 -113.01 -58.07
C LEU A 74 -35.49 -112.68 -59.18
N ARG A 75 -35.41 -111.50 -59.80
CA ARG A 75 -36.20 -111.14 -60.99
C ARG A 75 -35.93 -112.13 -62.14
N LYS A 76 -34.66 -112.31 -62.52
CA LYS A 76 -34.25 -113.27 -63.57
C LYS A 76 -34.68 -114.72 -63.28
N ALA A 77 -34.69 -115.12 -62.01
CA ALA A 77 -35.15 -116.45 -61.58
C ALA A 77 -36.68 -116.59 -61.47
N SER A 78 -37.42 -115.47 -61.53
CA SER A 78 -38.89 -115.43 -61.48
C SER A 78 -39.53 -115.30 -62.88
N ASP A 79 -38.74 -114.95 -63.89
CA ASP A 79 -39.19 -114.91 -65.28
C ASP A 79 -39.54 -116.33 -65.78
N ARG A 80 -40.64 -116.42 -66.54
CA ARG A 80 -41.53 -117.62 -66.64
C ARG A 80 -40.93 -118.92 -67.20
N ASN A 81 -39.64 -118.97 -67.57
CA ASN A 81 -38.95 -120.16 -68.10
C ASN A 81 -37.87 -120.74 -67.16
N PHE A 82 -37.72 -120.27 -65.93
CA PHE A 82 -36.63 -120.72 -65.05
C PHE A 82 -36.87 -122.12 -64.45
N GLN A 83 -36.05 -123.11 -64.83
CA GLN A 83 -36.24 -124.54 -64.52
C GLN A 83 -36.08 -124.95 -63.04
N TYR A 84 -35.69 -124.05 -62.13
CA TYR A 84 -35.28 -124.41 -60.76
C TYR A 84 -35.97 -123.57 -59.66
N PRO A 85 -37.17 -123.97 -59.20
CA PRO A 85 -37.90 -123.27 -58.13
C PRO A 85 -37.15 -123.15 -56.80
N SER A 86 -36.23 -124.07 -56.52
CA SER A 86 -35.36 -124.04 -55.34
C SER A 86 -34.43 -122.81 -55.31
N ILE A 87 -33.93 -122.37 -56.47
CA ILE A 87 -33.07 -121.20 -56.60
C ILE A 87 -33.88 -119.92 -56.33
N ALA A 88 -35.09 -119.80 -56.90
CA ALA A 88 -35.98 -118.67 -56.63
C ALA A 88 -36.38 -118.60 -55.15
N LYS A 89 -36.65 -119.75 -54.50
CA LYS A 89 -36.92 -119.79 -53.05
C LYS A 89 -35.71 -119.33 -52.22
N ARG A 90 -34.50 -119.79 -52.56
CA ARG A 90 -33.26 -119.35 -51.89
C ARG A 90 -33.04 -117.85 -52.03
N LEU A 91 -33.12 -117.31 -53.24
CA LEU A 91 -32.94 -115.87 -53.52
C LEU A 91 -34.02 -115.00 -52.85
N LYS A 92 -35.24 -115.52 -52.66
CA LYS A 92 -36.30 -114.84 -51.91
C LYS A 92 -36.01 -114.79 -50.40
N THR A 93 -35.41 -115.86 -49.84
CA THR A 93 -34.98 -115.90 -48.45
C THR A 93 -33.77 -115.00 -48.20
N GLY A 94 -32.70 -115.14 -49.01
CA GLY A 94 -31.49 -114.32 -48.88
C GLY A 94 -31.76 -112.83 -49.04
N LYS A 95 -32.61 -112.45 -50.01
CA LYS A 95 -33.10 -111.07 -50.11
C LYS A 95 -33.77 -110.59 -48.80
N LYS A 96 -34.66 -111.40 -48.21
CA LYS A 96 -35.36 -111.04 -46.96
C LYS A 96 -34.37 -110.89 -45.79
N GLU A 97 -33.33 -111.71 -45.76
CA GLU A 97 -32.24 -111.61 -44.77
C GLU A 97 -31.44 -110.31 -44.96
N LEU A 98 -31.02 -109.99 -46.19
CA LEU A 98 -30.33 -108.73 -46.51
C LEU A 98 -31.19 -107.48 -46.23
N ASP A 99 -32.48 -107.52 -46.51
CA ASP A 99 -33.39 -106.41 -46.25
C ASP A 99 -33.59 -106.20 -44.72
N ASN A 100 -33.58 -107.28 -43.91
CA ASN A 100 -33.57 -107.22 -42.45
C ASN A 100 -32.24 -106.70 -41.88
N GLU A 101 -31.10 -107.14 -42.42
CA GLU A 101 -29.78 -106.61 -42.06
C GLU A 101 -29.67 -105.12 -42.37
N LEU A 102 -30.12 -104.70 -43.56
CA LEU A 102 -30.12 -103.28 -43.96
C LEU A 102 -30.98 -102.43 -43.02
N ALA A 103 -32.18 -102.88 -42.64
CA ALA A 103 -33.02 -102.19 -41.66
C ALA A 103 -32.36 -102.09 -40.26
N THR A 104 -31.55 -103.09 -39.89
CA THR A 104 -30.81 -103.10 -38.62
C THR A 104 -29.64 -102.11 -38.66
N VAL A 105 -28.94 -102.01 -39.79
CA VAL A 105 -27.85 -101.04 -40.01
C VAL A 105 -28.39 -99.61 -40.10
N ASP A 106 -29.53 -99.38 -40.76
CA ASP A 106 -30.21 -98.08 -40.81
C ASP A 106 -30.61 -97.59 -39.41
N LYS A 107 -31.12 -98.48 -38.55
CA LYS A 107 -31.44 -98.15 -37.15
C LYS A 107 -30.19 -97.79 -36.34
N LYS A 108 -29.07 -98.49 -36.52
CA LYS A 108 -27.79 -98.13 -35.88
C LYS A 108 -27.29 -96.77 -36.35
N LEU A 109 -27.35 -96.50 -37.65
CA LEU A 109 -26.93 -95.23 -38.24
C LEU A 109 -27.69 -94.05 -37.62
N GLN A 110 -29.02 -94.18 -37.51
CA GLN A 110 -29.89 -93.16 -36.91
C GLN A 110 -29.55 -92.89 -35.43
N ILE A 111 -29.20 -93.93 -34.65
CA ILE A 111 -28.79 -93.78 -33.25
C ILE A 111 -27.49 -92.97 -33.15
N HIS A 112 -26.46 -93.31 -33.93
CA HIS A 112 -25.19 -92.57 -33.88
C HIS A 112 -25.33 -91.13 -34.40
N GLN A 113 -26.16 -90.89 -35.43
CA GLN A 113 -26.46 -89.53 -35.91
C GLN A 113 -27.13 -88.68 -34.83
N LYS A 114 -28.13 -89.23 -34.13
CA LYS A 114 -28.78 -88.52 -33.00
C LYS A 114 -27.79 -88.19 -31.89
N MET A 115 -26.90 -89.13 -31.54
CA MET A 115 -25.87 -88.91 -30.52
C MET A 115 -24.87 -87.81 -30.94
N GLN A 116 -24.52 -87.76 -32.23
CA GLN A 116 -23.68 -86.69 -32.79
C GLN A 116 -24.35 -85.31 -32.67
N GLU A 117 -25.65 -85.19 -32.98
CA GLU A 117 -26.40 -83.93 -32.84
C GLU A 117 -26.52 -83.48 -31.38
N GLU A 118 -26.67 -84.40 -30.44
CA GLU A 118 -26.72 -84.11 -29.00
C GLU A 118 -25.36 -83.59 -28.50
N LEU A 119 -24.25 -84.25 -28.87
CA LEU A 119 -22.89 -83.80 -28.55
C LEU A 119 -22.56 -82.44 -29.17
N ILE A 120 -23.00 -82.14 -30.40
CA ILE A 120 -22.83 -80.80 -31.02
C ILE A 120 -23.54 -79.72 -30.19
N LYS A 121 -24.76 -79.98 -29.74
CA LYS A 121 -25.54 -79.03 -28.91
C LYS A 121 -24.87 -78.80 -27.56
N GLU A 122 -24.35 -79.85 -26.93
CA GLU A 122 -23.65 -79.77 -25.65
C GLU A 122 -22.32 -79.00 -25.77
N LEU A 123 -21.49 -79.33 -26.77
CA LEU A 123 -20.26 -78.58 -27.09
C LEU A 123 -20.58 -77.09 -27.33
N ALA A 124 -21.57 -76.79 -28.16
CA ALA A 124 -21.95 -75.40 -28.45
C ALA A 124 -22.46 -74.64 -27.21
N ALA A 125 -23.23 -75.27 -26.33
CA ALA A 125 -23.69 -74.63 -25.08
C ALA A 125 -22.52 -74.31 -24.15
N ASN A 126 -21.57 -75.23 -23.99
CA ASN A 126 -20.48 -75.12 -23.02
C ASN A 126 -19.31 -74.24 -23.50
N PHE A 127 -19.06 -74.11 -24.80
CA PHE A 127 -18.08 -73.15 -25.31
C PHE A 127 -18.56 -71.69 -25.21
N ASN A 128 -19.86 -71.43 -25.43
CA ASN A 128 -20.41 -70.08 -25.36
C ASN A 128 -20.51 -69.53 -23.91
N SER A 129 -20.82 -70.39 -22.93
CA SER A 129 -20.95 -69.97 -21.53
C SER A 129 -19.61 -69.53 -20.91
N GLY A 130 -18.53 -70.29 -21.18
CA GLY A 130 -17.20 -69.97 -20.64
C GLY A 130 -16.63 -68.62 -21.13
N GLN A 131 -16.97 -68.21 -22.36
CA GLN A 131 -16.53 -66.92 -22.90
C GLN A 131 -17.26 -65.74 -22.23
N GLN A 132 -18.56 -65.86 -21.93
CA GLN A 132 -19.32 -64.82 -21.22
C GLN A 132 -18.89 -64.68 -19.75
N GLU A 133 -18.53 -65.78 -19.08
CA GLU A 133 -18.04 -65.75 -17.70
C GLU A 133 -16.64 -65.10 -17.58
N ALA A 134 -15.78 -65.30 -18.58
CA ALA A 134 -14.49 -64.62 -18.66
C ALA A 134 -14.65 -63.09 -18.89
N GLN A 135 -15.57 -62.69 -19.77
CA GLN A 135 -15.86 -61.29 -20.08
C GLN A 135 -16.38 -60.54 -18.84
N THR A 136 -17.40 -61.09 -18.17
CA THR A 136 -17.98 -60.49 -16.95
C THR A 136 -17.01 -60.43 -15.78
N ARG A 137 -16.06 -61.38 -15.66
CA ARG A 137 -14.97 -61.29 -14.68
C ARG A 137 -14.05 -60.10 -14.92
N LEU A 138 -13.73 -59.80 -16.17
CA LEU A 138 -12.82 -58.71 -16.53
C LEU A 138 -13.47 -57.35 -16.29
N GLU A 139 -14.74 -57.20 -16.67
CA GLU A 139 -15.57 -56.03 -16.34
C GLU A 139 -15.70 -55.81 -14.83
N LEU A 140 -15.88 -56.88 -14.04
CA LEU A 140 -16.00 -56.82 -12.59
C LEU A 140 -14.68 -56.44 -11.89
N GLU A 141 -13.52 -56.88 -12.39
CA GLU A 141 -12.22 -56.42 -11.89
C GLU A 141 -11.92 -54.96 -12.28
N GLN A 142 -12.31 -54.52 -13.48
CA GLN A 142 -12.24 -53.12 -13.87
C GLN A 142 -13.11 -52.25 -12.94
N LEU A 143 -14.36 -52.63 -12.72
CA LEU A 143 -15.27 -51.92 -11.80
C LEU A 143 -14.71 -51.85 -10.36
N LYS A 144 -14.05 -52.91 -9.87
CA LYS A 144 -13.34 -52.90 -8.57
C LYS A 144 -12.10 -51.99 -8.55
N LYS A 145 -11.45 -51.77 -9.69
CA LYS A 145 -10.34 -50.81 -9.81
C LYS A 145 -10.91 -49.38 -9.71
N ASP A 146 -11.93 -49.08 -10.49
CA ASP A 146 -12.57 -47.76 -10.55
C ASP A 146 -13.20 -47.39 -9.19
N LEU A 147 -13.80 -48.36 -8.49
CA LEU A 147 -14.31 -48.19 -7.12
C LEU A 147 -13.20 -47.89 -6.08
N ARG A 148 -11.98 -48.41 -6.29
CA ARG A 148 -10.83 -48.10 -5.41
C ARG A 148 -10.25 -46.72 -5.70
N GLU A 149 -10.20 -46.33 -6.96
CA GLU A 149 -9.74 -45.02 -7.43
C GLU A 149 -10.67 -43.90 -6.93
N THR A 150 -11.97 -44.01 -7.22
CA THR A 150 -12.99 -43.08 -6.69
C THR A 150 -13.01 -43.00 -5.16
N LYS A 151 -12.76 -44.11 -4.43
CA LYS A 151 -12.62 -44.10 -2.97
C LYS A 151 -11.37 -43.34 -2.49
N ALA A 152 -10.27 -43.39 -3.24
CA ALA A 152 -9.08 -42.60 -2.95
C ALA A 152 -9.34 -41.11 -3.20
N ASP A 153 -10.03 -40.77 -4.29
CA ASP A 153 -10.39 -39.39 -4.62
C ASP A 153 -11.35 -38.76 -3.61
N ILE A 154 -12.37 -39.50 -3.15
CA ILE A 154 -13.24 -39.06 -2.06
C ILE A 154 -12.43 -38.76 -0.79
N LYS A 155 -11.45 -39.62 -0.45
CA LYS A 155 -10.56 -39.38 0.70
C LYS A 155 -9.70 -38.13 0.51
N ASN A 156 -9.16 -37.91 -0.69
CA ASN A 156 -8.38 -36.72 -1.02
C ASN A 156 -9.24 -35.45 -0.94
N ALA A 157 -10.46 -35.47 -1.48
CA ALA A 157 -11.42 -34.37 -1.39
C ALA A 157 -11.79 -34.06 0.07
N THR A 158 -11.96 -35.09 0.92
CA THR A 158 -12.21 -34.91 2.36
C THR A 158 -11.03 -34.21 3.04
N ASN A 159 -9.78 -34.63 2.77
CA ASN A 159 -8.59 -33.96 3.31
C ASN A 159 -8.49 -32.47 2.89
N VAL A 160 -8.86 -32.16 1.64
CA VAL A 160 -8.92 -30.77 1.14
C VAL A 160 -10.00 -29.97 1.84
N GLN A 161 -11.18 -30.56 2.08
CA GLN A 161 -12.27 -29.94 2.84
C GLN A 161 -11.84 -29.61 4.27
N ASP A 162 -11.12 -30.51 4.96
CA ASP A 162 -10.57 -30.25 6.29
C ASP A 162 -9.55 -29.10 6.28
N GLY A 163 -8.69 -29.03 5.26
CA GLY A 163 -7.75 -27.91 5.05
C GLY A 163 -8.45 -26.57 4.82
N ILE A 164 -9.54 -26.56 4.04
CA ILE A 164 -10.37 -25.36 3.83
C ILE A 164 -11.06 -24.95 5.15
N LEU A 165 -11.57 -25.90 5.92
CA LEU A 165 -12.21 -25.62 7.20
C LEU A 165 -11.21 -25.08 8.25
N ALA A 166 -9.98 -25.59 8.26
CA ALA A 166 -8.89 -25.06 9.10
C ALA A 166 -8.52 -23.61 8.74
N THR A 167 -8.36 -23.30 7.44
CA THR A 167 -8.03 -21.94 6.99
C THR A 167 -9.19 -20.96 7.23
N LEU A 168 -10.45 -21.39 7.07
CA LEU A 168 -11.62 -20.59 7.40
C LEU A 168 -11.72 -20.26 8.90
N ASN A 169 -11.39 -21.21 9.78
CA ASN A 169 -11.32 -20.97 11.23
C ASN A 169 -10.17 -20.02 11.62
N ALA A 170 -9.01 -20.13 10.96
CA ALA A 170 -7.91 -19.19 11.15
C ALA A 170 -8.29 -17.77 10.69
N LEU A 171 -8.95 -17.63 9.54
CA LEU A 171 -9.44 -16.35 9.03
C LEU A 171 -10.48 -15.73 9.98
N LYS A 172 -11.46 -16.52 10.44
CA LYS A 172 -12.46 -16.09 11.44
C LYS A 172 -11.82 -15.57 12.73
N SER A 173 -10.77 -16.23 13.19
CA SER A 173 -10.01 -15.82 14.39
C SER A 173 -9.23 -14.52 14.15
N SER A 174 -8.66 -14.35 12.96
CA SER A 174 -8.00 -13.11 12.53
C SER A 174 -8.97 -11.93 12.43
N THR A 175 -10.17 -12.14 11.86
CA THR A 175 -11.23 -11.11 11.81
C THR A 175 -11.61 -10.65 13.22
N LYS A 176 -11.86 -11.57 14.15
CA LYS A 176 -12.17 -11.23 15.54
C LYS A 176 -11.03 -10.43 16.21
N SER A 177 -9.77 -10.84 16.01
CA SER A 177 -8.61 -10.09 16.54
C SER A 177 -8.51 -8.67 15.94
N ASN A 178 -8.94 -8.47 14.69
CA ASN A 178 -8.96 -7.15 14.07
C ASN A 178 -10.14 -6.30 14.58
N GLU A 179 -11.31 -6.89 14.82
CA GLU A 179 -12.44 -6.21 15.50
C GLU A 179 -12.03 -5.73 16.91
N GLU A 180 -11.34 -6.58 17.69
CA GLU A 180 -10.80 -6.22 19.01
C GLU A 180 -9.80 -5.05 18.94
N LYS A 181 -8.92 -5.02 17.91
CA LYS A 181 -8.00 -3.89 17.67
C LYS A 181 -8.73 -2.61 17.26
N ILE A 182 -9.77 -2.71 16.43
CA ILE A 182 -10.58 -1.55 16.02
C ILE A 182 -11.28 -0.96 17.25
N ALA A 183 -11.92 -1.78 18.07
CA ALA A 183 -12.56 -1.33 19.31
C ALA A 183 -11.57 -0.63 20.26
N PHE A 184 -10.35 -1.16 20.40
CA PHE A 184 -9.28 -0.52 21.17
C PHE A 184 -8.86 0.84 20.59
N ILE A 185 -8.73 0.96 19.27
CA ILE A 185 -8.39 2.23 18.59
C ILE A 185 -9.52 3.25 18.77
N GLU A 186 -10.79 2.84 18.69
CA GLU A 186 -11.95 3.72 18.91
C GLU A 186 -12.05 4.19 20.37
N GLN A 187 -11.77 3.31 21.33
CA GLN A 187 -11.67 3.67 22.74
C GLN A 187 -10.53 4.67 22.99
N TRP A 188 -9.35 4.42 22.41
CA TRP A 188 -8.20 5.33 22.53
C TRP A 188 -8.48 6.70 21.90
N ARG A 189 -9.11 6.74 20.71
CA ARG A 189 -9.57 7.97 20.07
C ARG A 189 -10.53 8.75 20.96
N SER A 190 -11.48 8.06 21.60
CA SER A 190 -12.45 8.70 22.51
C SER A 190 -11.79 9.27 23.77
N SER A 191 -10.72 8.62 24.28
CA SER A 191 -9.91 9.17 25.38
C SER A 191 -9.18 10.45 24.95
N THR A 192 -8.46 10.40 23.82
CA THR A 192 -7.70 11.56 23.33
C THR A 192 -8.60 12.73 22.93
N GLU A 193 -9.80 12.45 22.40
CA GLU A 193 -10.82 13.48 22.12
C GLU A 193 -11.35 14.13 23.41
N ALA A 194 -11.56 13.35 24.48
CA ALA A 194 -11.95 13.88 25.78
C ALA A 194 -10.82 14.72 26.43
N GLU A 195 -9.57 14.27 26.34
CA GLU A 195 -8.39 15.01 26.81
C GLU A 195 -8.21 16.33 26.04
N LEU A 196 -8.31 16.31 24.72
CA LEU A 196 -8.27 17.52 23.88
C LEU A 196 -9.40 18.49 24.21
N LYS A 197 -10.61 17.99 24.46
CA LYS A 197 -11.74 18.83 24.90
C LYS A 197 -11.47 19.48 26.26
N ASN A 198 -10.87 18.75 27.19
CA ASN A 198 -10.50 19.26 28.51
C ASN A 198 -9.40 20.34 28.43
N LEU A 199 -8.32 20.07 27.68
CA LEU A 199 -7.25 21.03 27.40
C LEU A 199 -7.78 22.29 26.71
N ARG A 200 -8.74 22.15 25.79
CA ARG A 200 -9.39 23.30 25.14
C ARG A 200 -10.20 24.14 26.13
N SER A 201 -10.94 23.54 27.06
CA SER A 201 -11.60 24.30 28.13
C SER A 201 -10.60 24.97 29.07
N GLU A 202 -9.51 24.29 29.44
CA GLU A 202 -8.46 24.87 30.30
C GLU A 202 -7.76 26.06 29.63
N PHE A 203 -7.51 25.97 28.32
CA PHE A 203 -6.95 27.07 27.53
C PHE A 203 -7.90 28.28 27.47
N ILE A 204 -9.19 28.05 27.21
CA ILE A 204 -10.21 29.11 27.18
C ILE A 204 -10.27 29.80 28.55
N THR A 205 -10.36 29.06 29.66
CA THR A 205 -10.39 29.65 31.00
C THR A 205 -9.12 30.45 31.31
N LYS A 206 -7.94 29.93 30.96
CA LYS A 206 -6.67 30.67 31.12
C LYS A 206 -6.58 31.92 30.25
N GLN A 207 -7.18 31.89 29.06
CA GLN A 207 -7.26 33.05 28.18
C GLN A 207 -8.20 34.11 28.75
N ASP A 208 -9.38 33.73 29.25
CA ASP A 208 -10.34 34.62 29.89
C ASP A 208 -9.76 35.23 31.18
N ASP A 209 -9.12 34.43 32.04
CA ASP A 209 -8.42 34.91 33.24
C ASP A 209 -7.32 35.94 32.90
N ARG A 210 -6.53 35.67 31.86
CA ARG A 210 -5.50 36.61 31.37
C ARG A 210 -6.12 37.88 30.80
N GLN A 211 -7.22 37.77 30.06
CA GLN A 211 -7.93 38.92 29.50
C GLN A 211 -8.50 39.80 30.61
N ASN A 212 -9.16 39.21 31.61
CA ASN A 212 -9.67 39.88 32.81
C ASN A 212 -8.54 40.57 33.60
N ALA A 213 -7.38 39.94 33.73
CA ALA A 213 -6.22 40.53 34.39
C ALA A 213 -5.65 41.74 33.62
N ILE A 214 -5.58 41.66 32.29
CA ILE A 214 -5.16 42.78 31.43
C ILE A 214 -6.18 43.92 31.51
N GLU A 215 -7.47 43.64 31.43
CA GLU A 215 -8.54 44.63 31.52
C GLU A 215 -8.55 45.33 32.89
N SER A 216 -8.38 44.58 33.98
CA SER A 216 -8.21 45.13 35.33
C SER A 216 -6.97 46.03 35.43
N MET A 217 -5.83 45.61 34.89
CA MET A 217 -4.60 46.42 34.87
C MET A 217 -4.79 47.72 34.08
N VAL A 218 -5.41 47.65 32.89
CA VAL A 218 -5.71 48.83 32.06
C VAL A 218 -6.67 49.77 32.79
N THR A 219 -7.77 49.25 33.37
CA THR A 219 -8.73 50.06 34.13
C THR A 219 -8.08 50.76 35.31
N ASN A 220 -7.24 50.05 36.08
CA ASN A 220 -6.48 50.62 37.19
C ASN A 220 -5.48 51.71 36.73
N GLN A 221 -4.84 51.51 35.56
CA GLN A 221 -3.93 52.50 35.00
C GLN A 221 -4.68 53.74 34.48
N VAL A 222 -5.82 53.57 33.81
CA VAL A 222 -6.71 54.66 33.37
C VAL A 222 -7.17 55.49 34.57
N ASN A 223 -7.70 54.83 35.62
CA ASN A 223 -8.11 55.50 36.86
C ASN A 223 -6.95 56.24 37.53
N SER A 224 -5.72 55.69 37.49
CA SER A 224 -4.52 56.35 38.02
C SER A 224 -4.11 57.58 37.21
N ILE A 225 -4.26 57.54 35.88
CA ILE A 225 -3.99 58.68 34.99
C ILE A 225 -5.04 59.77 35.19
N GLU A 226 -6.33 59.41 35.27
CA GLU A 226 -7.44 60.33 35.51
C GLU A 226 -7.29 61.04 36.86
N LEU A 227 -6.96 60.30 37.94
CA LEU A 227 -6.68 60.88 39.25
C LEU A 227 -5.50 61.86 39.21
N LYS A 228 -4.40 61.53 38.51
CA LYS A 228 -3.26 62.45 38.32
C LYS A 228 -3.65 63.68 37.50
N GLY A 229 -4.49 63.51 36.47
CA GLY A 229 -5.05 64.60 35.68
C GLY A 229 -5.88 65.56 36.54
N HIS A 230 -6.76 65.04 37.40
CA HIS A 230 -7.50 65.85 38.37
C HIS A 230 -6.60 66.56 39.38
N GLN A 231 -5.55 65.92 39.89
CA GLN A 231 -4.58 66.58 40.78
C GLN A 231 -3.80 67.70 40.07
N GLN A 232 -3.39 67.49 38.82
CA GLN A 232 -2.74 68.52 38.00
C GLN A 232 -3.70 69.67 37.70
N GLN A 233 -4.96 69.38 37.38
CA GLN A 233 -5.99 70.41 37.15
C GLN A 233 -6.24 71.24 38.42
N GLN A 234 -6.41 70.61 39.58
CA GLN A 234 -6.56 71.31 40.87
C GLN A 234 -5.34 72.18 41.20
N THR A 235 -4.14 71.71 40.85
CA THR A 235 -2.90 72.48 41.00
C THR A 235 -2.90 73.70 40.08
N LEU A 236 -3.23 73.53 38.79
CA LEU A 236 -3.34 74.61 37.81
C LEU A 236 -4.40 75.64 38.22
N ASP A 237 -5.58 75.20 38.67
CA ASP A 237 -6.65 76.10 39.14
C ASP A 237 -6.21 76.88 40.40
N SER A 238 -5.45 76.25 41.30
CA SER A 238 -4.85 76.92 42.46
C SER A 238 -3.81 77.97 42.06
N HIS A 239 -2.94 77.66 41.09
CA HIS A 239 -1.98 78.61 40.53
C HIS A 239 -2.66 79.76 39.78
N LEU A 240 -3.70 79.48 38.99
CA LEU A 240 -4.49 80.50 38.27
C LEU A 240 -5.25 81.41 39.25
N LYS A 241 -5.71 80.87 40.38
CA LYS A 241 -6.27 81.67 41.47
C LYS A 241 -5.20 82.56 42.11
N LEU A 242 -4.03 82.01 42.46
CA LEU A 242 -2.92 82.80 43.02
C LEU A 242 -2.52 83.96 42.08
N ILE A 243 -2.38 83.70 40.78
CA ILE A 243 -2.06 84.73 39.78
C ILE A 243 -3.17 85.79 39.68
N ARG A 244 -4.44 85.41 39.87
CA ARG A 244 -5.57 86.36 39.92
C ARG A 244 -5.50 87.22 41.16
N ASP A 245 -5.31 86.63 42.33
CA ASP A 245 -5.24 87.31 43.62
C ASP A 245 -4.00 88.26 43.66
N GLU A 246 -2.85 87.83 43.12
CA GLU A 246 -1.67 88.68 42.90
C GLU A 246 -1.95 89.82 41.92
N ARG A 247 -2.65 89.57 40.81
CA ARG A 247 -3.03 90.61 39.85
C ARG A 247 -3.97 91.63 40.47
N GLU A 248 -4.97 91.21 41.23
CA GLU A 248 -5.90 92.10 41.92
C GLU A 248 -5.16 92.96 42.96
N SER A 249 -4.24 92.37 43.73
CA SER A 249 -3.35 93.09 44.65
C SER A 249 -2.44 94.10 43.93
N ALA A 250 -1.85 93.71 42.80
CA ALA A 250 -1.02 94.58 41.97
C ALA A 250 -1.85 95.70 41.31
N GLU A 251 -3.08 95.44 40.90
CA GLU A 251 -4.00 96.44 40.34
C GLU A 251 -4.47 97.44 41.40
N LEU A 252 -4.73 96.99 42.63
CA LEU A 252 -5.00 97.87 43.78
C LEU A 252 -3.78 98.74 44.13
N SER A 253 -2.58 98.16 44.12
CA SER A 253 -1.32 98.91 44.32
C SER A 253 -1.06 99.90 43.18
N ALA A 254 -1.37 99.52 41.94
CA ALA A 254 -1.26 100.39 40.77
C ALA A 254 -2.25 101.55 40.85
N LYS A 255 -3.52 101.30 41.21
CA LYS A 255 -4.53 102.36 41.44
C LYS A 255 -4.13 103.29 42.58
N ALA A 256 -3.58 102.77 43.69
CA ALA A 256 -3.07 103.61 44.78
C ALA A 256 -1.90 104.50 44.34
N ARG A 257 -1.00 103.99 43.47
CA ARG A 257 0.07 104.79 42.86
C ARG A 257 -0.46 105.77 41.83
N GLU A 258 -1.45 105.39 41.02
CA GLU A 258 -2.09 106.25 40.02
C GLU A 258 -2.83 107.41 40.71
N GLU A 259 -3.48 107.15 41.84
CA GLU A 259 -4.12 108.18 42.65
C GLU A 259 -3.09 109.11 43.35
N ASP A 260 -1.92 108.60 43.76
CA ASP A 260 -0.79 109.41 44.23
C ASP A 260 -0.16 110.24 43.09
N PHE A 261 0.01 109.65 41.90
CA PHE A 261 0.47 110.35 40.71
C PHE A 261 -0.54 111.40 40.25
N SER A 262 -1.85 111.14 40.33
CA SER A 262 -2.89 112.13 40.04
C SER A 262 -2.83 113.27 41.05
N LYS A 263 -2.76 112.98 42.36
CA LYS A 263 -2.59 114.01 43.39
C LYS A 263 -1.31 114.84 43.18
N ARG A 264 -0.22 114.21 42.73
CA ARG A 264 1.03 114.89 42.34
C ARG A 264 0.89 115.71 41.06
N LEU A 265 0.15 115.23 40.06
CA LEU A 265 -0.15 115.94 38.82
C LEU A 265 -1.06 117.13 39.07
N ASP A 266 -2.09 117.03 39.92
CA ASP A 266 -2.93 118.15 40.34
C ASP A 266 -2.11 119.20 41.11
N ASN A 267 -1.12 118.76 41.90
CA ASN A 267 -0.15 119.63 42.57
C ASN A 267 0.79 120.32 41.57
N LEU A 268 1.23 119.58 40.55
CA LEU A 268 2.08 120.08 39.47
C LEU A 268 1.30 121.05 38.57
N ASP A 269 0.04 120.78 38.23
CA ASP A 269 -0.84 121.63 37.44
C ASP A 269 -1.21 122.90 38.19
N ARG A 270 -1.36 122.84 39.51
CA ARG A 270 -1.40 124.03 40.38
C ARG A 270 -0.10 124.83 40.30
N MET A 271 1.07 124.21 40.46
CA MET A 271 2.36 124.91 40.29
C MET A 271 2.57 125.44 38.87
N VAL A 272 2.11 124.75 37.83
CA VAL A 272 2.19 125.16 36.41
C VAL A 272 1.16 126.24 36.10
N SER A 273 0.03 126.30 36.81
CA SER A 273 -0.92 127.42 36.76
C SER A 273 -0.37 128.66 37.49
N GLU A 274 0.41 128.47 38.55
CA GLU A 274 1.14 129.55 39.23
C GLU A 274 2.33 130.05 38.40
N HIS A 275 3.14 129.13 37.82
CA HIS A 275 4.18 129.47 36.85
C HIS A 275 3.61 130.01 35.53
N GLY A 276 2.42 129.60 35.10
CA GLY A 276 1.73 130.10 33.90
C GLY A 276 1.23 131.53 34.07
N LYS A 277 1.09 132.03 35.30
CA LYS A 277 0.93 133.46 35.60
C LYS A 277 2.25 134.22 35.55
N ALA A 278 3.38 133.59 35.89
CA ALA A 278 4.72 134.18 35.84
C ALA A 278 5.39 134.12 34.44
N CYS A 279 5.05 133.12 33.62
CA CYS A 279 5.61 132.92 32.28
C CYS A 279 4.79 133.60 31.16
N LYS A 280 3.81 134.43 31.52
CA LYS A 280 3.08 135.30 30.57
C LYS A 280 3.82 136.60 30.22
N GLU A 281 5.02 136.81 30.80
CA GLU A 281 5.87 137.99 30.58
C GLU A 281 7.17 137.74 29.78
N LEU A 282 7.48 136.49 29.36
CA LEU A 282 8.77 136.17 28.74
C LEU A 282 8.68 135.17 27.56
N GLY A 283 8.77 135.71 26.33
CA GLY A 283 9.06 134.97 25.07
C GLY A 283 7.87 134.15 24.55
N GLU A 284 7.22 134.43 23.41
CA GLU A 284 7.71 134.97 22.14
C GLU A 284 8.98 134.28 21.60
N ARG A 285 8.80 133.52 20.50
CA ARG A 285 9.78 132.68 19.76
C ARG A 285 10.18 131.37 20.48
N THR A 286 10.12 130.19 19.86
CA THR A 286 9.95 129.85 18.42
C THR A 286 9.44 128.40 18.25
N ASP A 287 8.56 128.17 17.29
CA ASP A 287 8.04 126.85 16.92
C ASP A 287 8.94 126.07 15.93
N SER A 288 8.84 124.73 15.95
CA SER A 288 8.23 123.92 14.85
C SER A 288 8.98 122.64 14.39
N LEU A 289 8.21 121.77 13.72
CA LEU A 289 8.51 120.54 12.97
C LEU A 289 8.76 119.23 13.77
N MET A 290 7.81 118.27 13.91
CA MET A 290 7.05 117.43 12.94
C MET A 290 7.92 116.34 12.25
N HIS A 291 7.50 115.08 11.99
CA HIS A 291 6.31 114.27 12.36
C HIS A 291 6.60 112.74 12.15
N SER A 292 5.65 111.88 12.48
CA SER A 292 5.64 110.39 12.42
C SER A 292 5.76 109.74 11.01
N HIS A 293 6.23 108.47 10.88
CA HIS A 293 5.43 107.30 10.37
C HIS A 293 6.15 105.93 10.12
N SER A 294 5.47 104.84 10.54
CA SER A 294 5.24 103.49 9.93
C SER A 294 6.33 102.44 9.52
N LYS A 295 5.96 101.16 9.78
CA LYS A 295 6.40 99.82 9.27
C LYS A 295 6.19 99.64 7.72
N PRO A 296 6.27 98.45 7.05
CA PRO A 296 6.69 97.05 7.42
C PRO A 296 7.58 96.28 6.38
N ILE A 297 8.15 95.08 6.71
CA ILE A 297 8.71 94.12 5.72
C ILE A 297 8.46 92.61 6.05
N ALA A 298 7.83 91.92 5.08
CA ALA A 298 7.92 90.53 4.56
C ALA A 298 8.06 89.23 5.41
N ASN A 299 7.10 88.31 5.16
CA ASN A 299 7.20 86.91 4.66
C ASN A 299 8.23 85.89 5.20
N GLY A 300 7.75 84.65 5.41
CA GLY A 300 8.55 83.43 5.14
C GLY A 300 8.22 82.19 5.97
N SER A 301 7.40 81.28 5.45
CA SER A 301 7.36 79.88 5.91
C SER A 301 8.59 79.13 5.39
N PRO A 302 9.13 78.15 6.14
CA PRO A 302 9.32 76.86 5.49
C PRO A 302 8.94 75.62 6.33
N THR A 303 8.48 74.62 5.61
CA THR A 303 8.28 73.23 6.00
C THR A 303 9.56 72.54 6.50
N PHE A 304 9.41 71.67 7.50
CA PHE A 304 10.48 70.82 8.05
C PHE A 304 11.10 69.90 6.98
N ASN A 305 12.42 70.03 6.75
CA ASN A 305 13.24 69.08 5.97
C ASN A 305 14.33 68.47 6.87
N ILE A 306 13.93 67.50 7.69
CA ILE A 306 14.73 66.92 8.79
C ILE A 306 16.07 66.28 8.34
N SER A 307 16.20 65.91 7.06
CA SER A 307 17.40 65.22 6.55
C SER A 307 18.63 66.13 6.32
N ALA A 308 18.43 67.42 5.99
CA ALA A 308 19.54 68.34 5.73
C ALA A 308 20.20 68.88 7.00
N GLU A 309 19.41 69.07 8.06
CA GLU A 309 19.86 69.54 9.38
C GLU A 309 20.91 68.60 9.99
N VAL A 310 20.66 67.28 9.92
CA VAL A 310 21.53 66.25 10.50
C VAL A 310 22.89 66.18 9.79
N MET A 311 22.92 66.34 8.45
CA MET A 311 24.16 66.39 7.67
C MET A 311 25.02 67.61 8.06
N ASN A 312 24.40 68.79 8.20
CA ASN A 312 25.10 69.99 8.69
C ASN A 312 25.61 69.82 10.12
N GLN A 313 24.84 69.21 11.02
CA GLN A 313 25.27 68.95 12.40
C GLN A 313 26.49 68.00 12.46
N ILE A 314 26.52 66.94 11.64
CA ILE A 314 27.67 66.03 11.55
C ILE A 314 28.91 66.74 11.01
N GLN A 315 28.76 67.65 10.04
CA GLN A 315 29.89 68.42 9.50
C GLN A 315 30.43 69.45 10.51
N ASN A 316 29.54 70.14 11.23
CA ASN A 316 29.93 71.04 12.32
C ASN A 316 30.64 70.30 13.47
N LEU A 317 30.21 69.07 13.80
CA LEU A 317 30.88 68.26 14.83
C LEU A 317 32.32 67.87 14.44
N ARG A 318 32.60 67.62 13.15
CA ARG A 318 33.99 67.40 12.69
C ARG A 318 34.85 68.66 12.83
N GLN A 319 34.35 69.82 12.40
CA GLN A 319 35.08 71.08 12.54
C GLN A 319 35.37 71.44 14.01
N VAL A 320 34.44 71.13 14.93
CA VAL A 320 34.64 71.28 16.37
C VAL A 320 35.66 70.27 16.94
N GLN A 321 35.82 69.10 16.31
CA GLN A 321 36.85 68.14 16.70
C GLN A 321 38.23 68.59 16.22
N ASP A 322 38.38 68.93 14.94
CA ASP A 322 39.65 69.41 14.37
C ASP A 322 40.16 70.66 15.13
N ALA A 323 39.26 71.60 15.46
CA ALA A 323 39.60 72.79 16.25
C ALA A 323 39.97 72.50 17.72
N LYS A 324 39.55 71.36 18.29
CA LYS A 324 39.99 70.94 19.63
C LYS A 324 41.37 70.30 19.58
N ASP A 325 41.63 69.49 18.56
CA ASP A 325 42.91 68.80 18.42
C ASP A 325 44.04 69.83 18.15
N GLU A 326 43.77 70.88 17.36
CA GLU A 326 44.68 72.04 17.19
C GLU A 326 44.92 72.79 18.52
N ALA A 327 43.85 73.09 19.28
CA ALA A 327 43.96 73.79 20.56
C ALA A 327 44.72 72.97 21.64
N ILE A 328 44.68 71.63 21.55
CA ILE A 328 45.48 70.74 22.41
C ILE A 328 46.96 70.81 22.00
N ALA A 329 47.28 70.85 20.70
CA ALA A 329 48.65 71.03 20.23
C ALA A 329 49.24 72.38 20.70
N ASP A 330 48.50 73.48 20.55
CA ASP A 330 48.89 74.81 21.04
C ASP A 330 49.16 74.84 22.56
N GLU A 331 48.37 74.13 23.37
CA GLU A 331 48.64 74.02 24.80
C GLU A 331 49.91 73.20 25.09
N LEU A 332 50.15 72.11 24.35
CA LEU A 332 51.33 71.27 24.54
C LEU A 332 52.64 72.02 24.24
N ASP A 333 52.73 72.73 23.11
CA ASP A 333 53.87 73.59 22.77
C ASP A 333 54.15 74.65 23.85
N LYS A 334 53.07 75.17 24.47
CA LYS A 334 53.14 76.14 25.56
C LYS A 334 53.61 75.52 26.89
N TYR A 335 53.29 74.25 27.16
CA TYR A 335 53.85 73.51 28.29
C TYR A 335 55.33 73.16 28.06
N GLU A 336 55.72 72.75 26.86
CA GLU A 336 57.13 72.50 26.49
C GLU A 336 57.98 73.78 26.64
N SER A 337 57.49 74.90 26.12
CA SER A 337 58.11 76.23 26.29
C SER A 337 58.28 76.62 27.77
N ARG A 338 57.30 76.26 28.62
CA ARG A 338 57.39 76.51 30.08
C ARG A 338 58.38 75.58 30.76
N LEU A 339 58.48 74.32 30.36
CA LEU A 339 59.44 73.36 30.88
C LEU A 339 60.88 73.79 30.57
N ALA A 340 61.16 74.19 29.32
CA ALA A 340 62.45 74.72 28.91
C ALA A 340 62.88 75.96 29.73
N CYS A 341 61.94 76.88 29.98
CA CYS A 341 62.18 78.05 30.83
C CYS A 341 62.46 77.68 32.30
N LEU A 342 61.74 76.70 32.85
CA LEU A 342 61.98 76.16 34.19
C LEU A 342 63.36 75.49 34.31
N GLU A 343 63.77 74.74 33.29
CA GLU A 343 65.09 74.10 33.23
C GLU A 343 66.23 75.14 33.13
N GLU A 344 66.02 76.24 32.40
CA GLU A 344 66.94 77.39 32.38
C GLU A 344 67.03 78.07 33.76
N VAL A 345 65.92 78.22 34.50
CA VAL A 345 65.92 78.76 35.87
C VAL A 345 66.65 77.82 36.84
N VAL A 346 66.42 76.51 36.75
CA VAL A 346 67.10 75.50 37.58
C VAL A 346 68.60 75.47 37.32
N THR A 347 69.03 75.54 36.05
CA THR A 347 70.46 75.59 35.70
C THR A 347 71.12 76.90 36.17
N LYS A 348 70.45 78.06 36.03
CA LYS A 348 70.91 79.34 36.61
C LYS A 348 71.02 79.29 38.14
N LEU A 349 70.07 78.65 38.83
CA LEU A 349 70.09 78.49 40.28
C LEU A 349 71.26 77.59 40.73
N LYS A 350 71.47 76.47 40.02
CA LYS A 350 72.60 75.54 40.25
C LYS A 350 73.96 76.22 40.01
N GLN A 351 74.05 77.09 38.99
CA GLN A 351 75.25 77.88 38.71
C GLN A 351 75.52 78.95 39.77
N LYS A 352 74.49 79.58 40.36
CA LYS A 352 74.64 80.49 41.50
C LYS A 352 75.01 79.76 42.80
N GLY A 353 74.42 78.58 43.04
CA GLY A 353 74.74 77.73 44.19
C GLY A 353 76.22 77.31 44.21
N GLY A 354 76.77 76.93 43.05
CA GLY A 354 78.18 76.54 42.91
C GLY A 354 79.21 77.68 42.99
N ARG A 355 78.82 78.93 43.27
CA ARG A 355 79.75 80.09 43.27
C ARG A 355 79.86 80.82 44.62
N ASN A 356 79.13 80.37 45.65
CA ASN A 356 79.03 81.08 46.93
C ASN A 356 79.67 80.33 48.13
N GLU A 357 80.55 79.36 47.89
CA GLU A 357 81.37 78.73 48.95
C GLU A 357 82.79 79.34 49.04
N THR A 358 82.87 80.63 49.40
CA THR A 358 83.92 81.24 50.26
C THR A 358 83.76 82.77 50.28
N HIS A 359 83.06 83.30 51.29
CA HIS A 359 83.58 84.30 52.23
C HIS A 359 82.47 84.72 53.22
N ALA A 360 82.89 85.16 54.41
CA ALA A 360 82.04 85.28 55.60
C ALA A 360 81.45 86.69 55.81
N PHE A 361 80.67 86.81 56.89
CA PHE A 361 79.89 87.98 57.34
C PHE A 361 78.65 88.28 56.47
N GLY A 362 77.49 88.64 57.00
CA GLY A 362 77.18 88.99 58.40
C GLY A 362 76.32 90.25 58.41
N ALA A 363 75.11 90.14 58.97
CA ALA A 363 74.01 91.12 58.92
C ALA A 363 73.24 91.20 57.57
N ASN A 364 71.93 91.46 57.70
CA ASN A 364 70.95 91.77 56.65
C ASN A 364 70.45 90.64 55.74
N THR A 365 69.68 89.68 56.30
CA THR A 365 68.85 88.73 55.54
C THR A 365 67.32 88.94 55.63
N PRO A 366 66.75 90.14 55.41
CA PRO A 366 65.34 90.25 54.99
C PRO A 366 65.11 89.53 53.65
N GLN A 367 66.09 89.58 52.76
CA GLN A 367 65.97 89.07 51.39
C GLN A 367 65.86 87.54 51.32
N ALA A 368 66.67 86.78 52.05
CA ALA A 368 66.57 85.32 52.05
C ALA A 368 65.24 84.80 52.65
N ASN A 369 64.69 85.50 53.65
CA ASN A 369 63.35 85.19 54.17
C ASN A 369 62.23 85.57 53.18
N ALA A 370 62.38 86.68 52.45
CA ALA A 370 61.45 87.05 51.39
C ALA A 370 61.47 86.04 50.22
N GLU A 371 62.64 85.54 49.84
CA GLU A 371 62.79 84.49 48.82
C GLU A 371 62.19 83.15 49.31
N LEU A 372 62.34 82.80 50.59
CA LEU A 372 61.70 81.61 51.19
C LEU A 372 60.17 81.71 51.26
N GLU A 373 59.60 82.85 51.63
CA GLU A 373 58.14 83.02 51.65
C GLU A 373 57.55 83.16 50.24
N GLN A 374 58.27 83.76 49.27
CA GLN A 374 57.89 83.70 47.85
C GLN A 374 57.89 82.26 47.32
N LEU A 375 58.89 81.45 47.69
CA LEU A 375 58.92 80.02 47.35
C LEU A 375 57.77 79.26 48.00
N ARG A 376 57.44 79.56 49.26
CA ARG A 376 56.32 78.96 49.99
C ARG A 376 54.97 79.30 49.35
N GLU A 377 54.79 80.55 48.92
CA GLU A 377 53.60 80.98 48.20
C GLU A 377 53.52 80.33 46.81
N ALA A 378 54.65 80.21 46.09
CA ALA A 378 54.72 79.50 44.82
C ALA A 378 54.37 78.01 44.97
N ILE A 379 54.84 77.34 46.02
CA ILE A 379 54.49 75.96 46.35
C ILE A 379 52.99 75.84 46.67
N ASN A 380 52.42 76.77 47.44
CA ASN A 380 50.98 76.76 47.74
C ASN A 380 50.13 76.96 46.48
N ARG A 381 50.51 77.88 45.58
CA ARG A 381 49.86 78.09 44.28
C ARG A 381 49.99 76.87 43.37
N LEU A 382 51.15 76.21 43.37
CA LEU A 382 51.36 74.96 42.63
C LEU A 382 50.49 73.83 43.19
N ASN A 383 50.41 73.67 44.51
CA ASN A 383 49.56 72.66 45.15
C ASN A 383 48.08 72.88 44.81
N GLN A 384 47.59 74.13 44.85
CA GLN A 384 46.21 74.44 44.40
C GLN A 384 46.00 74.12 42.91
N TYR A 385 46.97 74.40 42.04
CA TYR A 385 46.90 74.05 40.63
C TYR A 385 46.89 72.52 40.40
N VAL A 386 47.72 71.77 41.13
CA VAL A 386 47.77 70.31 41.09
C VAL A 386 46.45 69.70 41.59
N GLU A 387 45.90 70.20 42.70
CA GLU A 387 44.61 69.76 43.25
C GLU A 387 43.46 70.00 42.25
N ASN A 388 43.40 71.20 41.65
CA ASN A 388 42.42 71.52 40.60
C ASN A 388 42.57 70.61 39.37
N ARG A 389 43.80 70.25 38.98
CA ARG A 389 44.06 69.28 37.89
C ARG A 389 43.66 67.86 38.29
N PHE A 390 43.86 67.47 39.55
CA PHE A 390 43.46 66.16 40.06
C PHE A 390 41.93 66.01 40.03
N GLN A 391 41.19 67.02 40.51
CA GLN A 391 39.73 67.06 40.41
C GLN A 391 39.23 67.07 38.96
N HIS A 392 39.94 67.73 38.04
CA HIS A 392 39.60 67.69 36.62
C HIS A 392 39.75 66.27 36.03
N VAL A 393 40.86 65.59 36.32
CA VAL A 393 41.11 64.20 35.89
C VAL A 393 40.10 63.23 36.52
N GLU A 394 39.75 63.42 37.79
CA GLU A 394 38.73 62.59 38.45
C GLU A 394 37.34 62.77 37.80
N ASN A 395 36.96 64.01 37.48
CA ASN A 395 35.72 64.29 36.76
C ASN A 395 35.71 63.67 35.34
N GLN A 396 36.82 63.77 34.60
CA GLN A 396 36.98 63.10 33.30
C GLN A 396 36.87 61.56 33.43
N SER A 397 37.48 60.97 34.47
CA SER A 397 37.38 59.53 34.76
C SER A 397 35.93 59.09 35.00
N ARG A 398 35.16 59.85 35.79
CA ARG A 398 33.72 59.62 36.00
C ARG A 398 32.92 59.72 34.70
N THR A 399 33.24 60.67 33.82
CA THR A 399 32.61 60.79 32.48
C THR A 399 32.94 59.58 31.59
N ILE A 400 34.19 59.12 31.57
CA ILE A 400 34.59 57.92 30.81
C ILE A 400 33.85 56.68 31.33
N GLN A 401 33.75 56.51 32.65
CA GLN A 401 32.99 55.41 33.27
C GLN A 401 31.51 55.45 32.89
N ALA A 402 30.88 56.63 32.87
CA ALA A 402 29.50 56.80 32.42
C ALA A 402 29.32 56.42 30.94
N HIS A 403 30.24 56.82 30.06
CA HIS A 403 30.24 56.40 28.66
C HIS A 403 30.43 54.88 28.49
N GLN A 404 31.29 54.25 29.30
CA GLN A 404 31.50 52.80 29.25
C GLN A 404 30.25 52.02 29.67
N ILE A 405 29.52 52.49 30.70
CA ILE A 405 28.23 51.93 31.10
C ILE A 405 27.18 52.10 29.98
N ALA A 406 27.14 53.28 29.34
CA ALA A 406 26.22 53.54 28.23
C ALA A 406 26.51 52.65 27.01
N LEU A 407 27.79 52.46 26.65
CA LEU A 407 28.24 51.55 25.60
C LEU A 407 27.85 50.11 25.91
N HIS A 408 28.11 49.62 27.12
CA HIS A 408 27.75 48.25 27.50
C HIS A 408 26.22 48.02 27.52
N SER A 409 25.44 49.03 27.91
CA SER A 409 23.96 49.02 27.78
C SER A 409 23.51 48.99 26.32
N LEU A 410 24.24 49.65 25.41
CA LEU A 410 23.95 49.64 23.97
C LEU A 410 24.32 48.30 23.34
N GLU A 411 25.50 47.78 23.65
CA GLU A 411 25.99 46.44 23.25
C GLU A 411 25.02 45.34 23.72
N THR A 412 24.62 45.38 24.99
CA THR A 412 23.63 44.44 25.54
C THR A 412 22.32 44.53 24.76
N ARG A 413 21.80 45.74 24.53
CA ARG A 413 20.56 45.92 23.73
C ARG A 413 20.73 45.46 22.30
N TYR A 414 21.86 45.74 21.66
CA TYR A 414 22.14 45.32 20.28
C TYR A 414 22.23 43.79 20.16
N ASN A 415 22.88 43.12 21.12
CA ASN A 415 22.94 41.66 21.17
C ASN A 415 21.56 41.02 21.42
N HIS A 416 20.65 41.70 22.14
CA HIS A 416 19.24 41.28 22.28
C HIS A 416 18.35 41.70 21.09
N LEU A 417 18.80 42.65 20.26
CA LEU A 417 18.17 43.05 19.00
C LEU A 417 18.70 42.28 17.79
N SER A 418 19.78 41.51 17.97
CA SER A 418 20.24 40.48 17.05
C SER A 418 19.05 39.60 16.65
N THR A 419 19.02 39.14 15.41
CA THR A 419 17.88 38.35 14.92
C THR A 419 17.80 36.96 15.57
N GLU A 420 18.84 36.49 16.25
CA GLU A 420 18.89 35.14 16.81
C GLU A 420 17.79 34.82 17.86
N PRO A 421 17.57 35.60 18.94
CA PRO A 421 16.53 35.28 19.91
C PRO A 421 15.12 35.39 19.32
N ILE A 422 14.92 36.34 18.38
CA ILE A 422 13.66 36.54 17.66
C ILE A 422 13.39 35.34 16.74
N VAL A 423 14.39 34.88 15.99
CA VAL A 423 14.29 33.69 15.12
C VAL A 423 14.09 32.42 15.96
N GLN A 424 14.78 32.27 17.08
CA GLN A 424 14.55 31.15 18.00
C GLN A 424 13.11 31.14 18.54
N GLN A 425 12.59 32.29 19.00
CA GLN A 425 11.20 32.42 19.45
C GLN A 425 10.19 32.17 18.32
N MET A 426 10.47 32.64 17.09
CA MET A 426 9.63 32.34 15.93
C MET A 426 9.63 30.85 15.56
N VAL A 427 10.78 30.18 15.63
CA VAL A 427 10.89 28.73 15.38
C VAL A 427 10.14 27.93 16.45
N VAL A 428 10.25 28.31 17.73
CA VAL A 428 9.48 27.71 18.82
C VAL A 428 7.97 27.93 18.61
N ALA A 429 7.54 29.16 18.33
CA ALA A 429 6.13 29.45 18.06
C ALA A 429 5.60 28.70 16.82
N MET A 430 6.41 28.53 15.77
CA MET A 430 6.05 27.69 14.62
C MET A 430 5.96 26.19 14.99
N GLN A 431 6.84 25.69 15.86
CA GLN A 431 6.77 24.30 16.35
C GLN A 431 5.54 24.07 17.25
N GLU A 432 5.17 25.06 18.07
CA GLU A 432 3.95 25.04 18.91
C GLU A 432 2.65 25.19 18.09
N MET A 433 2.68 25.95 16.99
CA MET A 433 1.54 26.08 16.06
C MET A 433 1.36 24.85 15.15
N TYR A 434 2.44 24.13 14.85
CA TYR A 434 2.43 22.99 13.93
C TYR A 434 3.00 21.69 14.55
N PRO A 435 2.56 21.26 15.76
CA PRO A 435 3.10 20.06 16.42
C PRO A 435 2.84 18.79 15.59
N HIS A 436 1.75 18.78 14.83
CA HIS A 436 1.39 17.69 13.94
C HIS A 436 2.21 17.65 12.65
N ALA A 437 2.93 18.72 12.26
CA ALA A 437 3.74 18.71 11.04
C ALA A 437 4.88 17.68 11.12
N SER A 438 5.52 17.53 12.28
CA SER A 438 6.54 16.50 12.50
C SER A 438 5.97 15.08 12.39
N ILE A 439 4.77 14.85 12.95
CA ILE A 439 4.06 13.56 12.87
C ILE A 439 3.71 13.24 11.41
N VAL A 440 3.08 14.18 10.70
CA VAL A 440 2.75 14.04 9.27
C VAL A 440 4.00 13.78 8.43
N GLN A 441 5.11 14.46 8.72
CA GLN A 441 6.39 14.27 8.02
C GLN A 441 7.01 12.88 8.28
N GLN A 442 6.75 12.27 9.44
CA GLN A 442 7.11 10.87 9.74
C GLN A 442 6.11 9.85 9.16
N GLU A 443 4.83 10.21 9.03
CA GLU A 443 3.80 9.32 8.45
C GLU A 443 3.90 9.23 6.92
N ILE A 444 4.28 10.29 6.22
CA ILE A 444 4.46 10.30 4.75
C ILE A 444 5.33 9.11 4.25
N PRO A 445 6.56 8.87 4.74
CA PRO A 445 7.37 7.74 4.27
C PRO A 445 6.76 6.38 4.64
N ASN A 446 6.06 6.26 5.77
CA ASN A 446 5.36 5.04 6.18
C ASN A 446 4.16 4.73 5.26
N ILE A 447 3.41 5.77 4.87
CA ILE A 447 2.33 5.69 3.87
C ILE A 447 2.91 5.32 2.49
N GLN A 448 4.03 5.92 2.09
CA GLN A 448 4.73 5.57 0.84
C GLN A 448 5.20 4.10 0.84
N GLU A 449 5.79 3.60 1.92
CA GLU A 449 6.20 2.20 2.05
C GLU A 449 5.00 1.25 1.93
N LYS A 450 3.91 1.53 2.66
CA LYS A 450 2.66 0.77 2.58
C LYS A 450 2.09 0.78 1.15
N THR A 451 2.02 1.94 0.50
CA THR A 451 1.55 2.08 -0.88
C THR A 451 2.43 1.29 -1.85
N ASN A 452 3.76 1.36 -1.73
CA ASN A 452 4.69 0.59 -2.56
C ASN A 452 4.52 -0.92 -2.35
N LYS A 453 4.29 -1.37 -1.11
CA LYS A 453 3.98 -2.77 -0.79
C LYS A 453 2.66 -3.22 -1.42
N LEU A 454 1.61 -2.39 -1.35
CA LEU A 454 0.32 -2.66 -2.02
C LEU A 454 0.49 -2.75 -3.55
N ILE A 455 1.22 -1.82 -4.17
CA ILE A 455 1.52 -1.82 -5.61
C ILE A 455 2.28 -3.10 -6.00
N SER A 456 3.26 -3.52 -5.19
CA SER A 456 3.99 -4.79 -5.38
C SER A 456 3.04 -6.00 -5.37
N THR A 457 2.17 -6.11 -4.35
CA THR A 457 1.19 -7.20 -4.28
C THR A 457 0.18 -7.17 -5.43
N LEU A 458 -0.31 -5.99 -5.81
CA LEU A 458 -1.23 -5.83 -6.96
C LEU A 458 -0.57 -6.27 -8.27
N ASN A 459 0.71 -5.93 -8.46
CA ASN A 459 1.50 -6.38 -9.61
C ASN A 459 1.85 -7.87 -9.57
N SER A 460 1.82 -8.54 -8.41
CA SER A 460 1.89 -10.02 -8.34
C SER A 460 0.58 -10.63 -8.78
N VAL A 461 -0.53 -10.24 -8.15
CA VAL A 461 -1.88 -10.73 -8.50
C VAL A 461 -2.20 -10.49 -9.97
N ARG A 462 -1.82 -9.34 -10.54
CA ARG A 462 -1.98 -9.07 -11.98
C ARG A 462 -1.19 -10.03 -12.87
N ARG A 463 0.02 -10.42 -12.47
CA ARG A 463 0.82 -11.44 -13.21
C ARG A 463 0.20 -12.82 -13.08
N GLU A 464 -0.24 -13.20 -11.88
CA GLU A 464 -0.91 -14.47 -11.59
C GLU A 464 -2.20 -14.62 -12.42
N ILE A 465 -3.06 -13.58 -12.44
CA ILE A 465 -4.25 -13.52 -13.30
C ILE A 465 -3.86 -13.68 -14.77
N SER A 466 -2.88 -12.91 -15.27
CA SER A 466 -2.45 -13.01 -16.67
C SER A 466 -1.92 -14.41 -17.03
N THR A 467 -1.19 -15.08 -16.12
CA THR A 467 -0.75 -16.47 -16.33
C THR A 467 -1.92 -17.46 -16.34
N ALA A 468 -2.93 -17.26 -15.49
CA ALA A 468 -4.13 -18.09 -15.47
C ALA A 468 -5.02 -17.87 -16.72
N GLU A 469 -5.13 -16.63 -17.20
CA GLU A 469 -5.83 -16.29 -18.45
C GLU A 469 -5.13 -16.91 -19.67
N ASN A 470 -3.80 -16.85 -19.73
CA ASN A 470 -3.02 -17.50 -20.79
C ASN A 470 -3.20 -19.03 -20.77
N ALA A 471 -3.13 -19.66 -19.58
CA ALA A 471 -3.35 -21.10 -19.43
C ALA A 471 -4.78 -21.51 -19.81
N ARG A 472 -5.80 -20.73 -19.40
CA ARG A 472 -7.19 -20.92 -19.82
C ARG A 472 -7.37 -20.78 -21.33
N THR A 473 -6.69 -19.82 -21.95
CA THR A 473 -6.76 -19.59 -23.41
C THR A 473 -6.13 -20.75 -24.18
N ALA A 474 -4.99 -21.27 -23.71
CA ALA A 474 -4.38 -22.49 -24.26
C ALA A 474 -5.36 -23.69 -24.18
N LEU A 475 -5.94 -23.95 -23.00
CA LEU A 475 -6.91 -25.03 -22.84
C LEU A 475 -8.16 -24.89 -23.74
N ILE A 476 -8.65 -23.66 -23.94
CA ILE A 476 -9.78 -23.40 -24.86
C ILE A 476 -9.38 -23.71 -26.31
N ASN A 477 -8.15 -23.37 -26.72
CA ASN A 477 -7.65 -23.70 -28.04
C ASN A 477 -7.52 -25.22 -28.21
N ASP A 478 -6.93 -25.92 -27.23
CA ASP A 478 -6.78 -27.38 -27.26
C ASP A 478 -8.14 -28.08 -27.40
N ILE A 479 -9.12 -27.75 -26.54
CA ILE A 479 -10.49 -28.27 -26.62
C ILE A 479 -11.15 -27.93 -27.97
N THR A 480 -10.88 -26.75 -28.54
CA THR A 480 -11.41 -26.37 -29.86
C THR A 480 -10.83 -27.27 -30.95
N THR A 481 -9.51 -27.50 -30.94
CA THR A 481 -8.85 -28.39 -31.90
C THR A 481 -9.30 -29.84 -31.77
N GLU A 482 -9.49 -30.35 -30.56
CA GLU A 482 -10.02 -31.69 -30.31
C GLU A 482 -11.47 -31.82 -30.82
N LYS A 483 -12.31 -30.80 -30.56
CA LYS A 483 -13.68 -30.74 -31.05
C LYS A 483 -13.75 -30.67 -32.59
N ASP A 484 -12.83 -29.96 -33.23
CA ASP A 484 -12.74 -29.92 -34.70
C ASP A 484 -12.26 -31.28 -35.26
N GLN A 485 -11.27 -31.92 -34.64
CA GLN A 485 -10.82 -33.27 -34.99
C GLN A 485 -11.93 -34.32 -34.84
N MET A 486 -12.69 -34.28 -33.75
CA MET A 486 -13.87 -35.14 -33.57
C MET A 486 -14.95 -34.88 -34.63
N THR A 487 -15.14 -33.62 -35.03
CA THR A 487 -16.08 -33.24 -36.09
C THR A 487 -15.66 -33.82 -37.45
N GLU A 488 -14.36 -33.82 -37.76
CA GLU A 488 -13.80 -34.46 -38.95
C GLU A 488 -13.97 -35.99 -38.92
N GLN A 489 -13.67 -36.64 -37.78
CA GLN A 489 -13.88 -38.09 -37.59
C GLN A 489 -15.36 -38.48 -37.75
N ILE A 490 -16.29 -37.73 -37.16
CA ILE A 490 -17.73 -37.94 -37.32
C ILE A 490 -18.16 -37.78 -38.78
N SER A 491 -17.57 -36.81 -39.49
CA SER A 491 -17.83 -36.61 -40.92
C SER A 491 -17.33 -37.79 -41.77
N SER A 492 -16.13 -38.30 -41.50
CA SER A 492 -15.58 -39.50 -42.15
C SER A 492 -16.37 -40.78 -41.84
N LEU A 493 -16.89 -40.92 -40.61
CA LEU A 493 -17.78 -42.02 -40.26
C LEU A 493 -19.12 -41.94 -40.99
N ARG A 494 -19.69 -40.73 -41.17
CA ARG A 494 -20.92 -40.53 -41.96
C ARG A 494 -20.73 -40.92 -43.42
N THR A 495 -19.67 -40.45 -44.09
CA THR A 495 -19.41 -40.84 -45.49
C THR A 495 -19.26 -42.35 -45.64
N ARG A 496 -18.63 -43.02 -44.67
CA ARG A 496 -18.49 -44.49 -44.68
C ARG A 496 -19.82 -45.23 -44.41
N ILE A 497 -20.72 -44.65 -43.62
CA ILE A 497 -22.10 -45.16 -43.45
C ILE A 497 -22.89 -45.02 -44.76
N ASP A 498 -22.76 -43.89 -45.45
CA ASP A 498 -23.41 -43.65 -46.74
C ASP A 498 -22.90 -44.61 -47.83
N GLU A 499 -21.59 -44.89 -47.85
CA GLU A 499 -20.98 -45.93 -48.69
C GLU A 499 -21.54 -47.33 -48.41
N LEU A 500 -21.70 -47.70 -47.14
CA LEU A 500 -22.30 -48.98 -46.73
C LEU A 500 -23.78 -49.06 -47.13
N GLY A 501 -24.54 -47.97 -47.03
CA GLY A 501 -25.92 -47.89 -47.55
C GLY A 501 -26.01 -48.06 -49.06
N SER A 502 -25.04 -47.50 -49.81
CA SER A 502 -24.93 -47.72 -51.26
C SER A 502 -24.58 -49.17 -51.60
N LEU A 503 -23.68 -49.81 -50.84
CA LEU A 503 -23.34 -51.22 -50.96
C LEU A 503 -24.56 -52.12 -50.68
N GLN A 504 -25.30 -51.84 -49.60
CA GLN A 504 -26.51 -52.60 -49.25
C GLN A 504 -27.58 -52.48 -50.34
N SER A 505 -27.80 -51.28 -50.89
CA SER A 505 -28.71 -51.07 -52.02
C SER A 505 -28.34 -51.94 -53.24
N LYS A 506 -27.05 -52.09 -53.54
CA LYS A 506 -26.55 -52.97 -54.62
C LYS A 506 -26.73 -54.46 -54.30
N VAL A 507 -26.61 -54.86 -53.03
CA VAL A 507 -26.88 -56.25 -52.60
C VAL A 507 -28.36 -56.57 -52.76
N ASP A 508 -29.26 -55.68 -52.34
CA ASP A 508 -30.71 -55.85 -52.49
C ASP A 508 -31.12 -55.95 -53.98
N GLU A 509 -30.48 -55.18 -54.86
CA GLU A 509 -30.70 -55.24 -56.31
C GLU A 509 -30.14 -56.53 -56.94
N LEU A 510 -28.97 -57.00 -56.49
CA LEU A 510 -28.43 -58.31 -56.87
C LEU A 510 -29.34 -59.45 -56.40
N GLU A 511 -29.89 -59.38 -55.18
CA GLU A 511 -30.81 -60.38 -54.64
C GLU A 511 -32.12 -60.43 -55.46
N LYS A 512 -32.71 -59.27 -55.78
CA LYS A 512 -33.89 -59.20 -56.67
C LYS A 512 -33.59 -59.81 -58.05
N THR A 513 -32.41 -59.53 -58.61
CA THR A 513 -31.97 -60.09 -59.89
C THR A 513 -31.79 -61.61 -59.82
N LEU A 514 -31.23 -62.12 -58.73
CA LEU A 514 -31.07 -63.56 -58.49
C LEU A 514 -32.42 -64.28 -58.29
N ARG A 515 -33.35 -63.69 -57.53
CA ARG A 515 -34.71 -64.21 -57.37
C ARG A 515 -35.42 -64.31 -58.73
N SER A 516 -35.44 -63.22 -59.51
CA SER A 516 -36.02 -63.22 -60.86
C SER A 516 -35.43 -64.32 -61.76
N ARG A 517 -34.10 -64.49 -61.75
CA ARG A 517 -33.44 -65.56 -62.53
C ARG A 517 -33.76 -66.97 -62.00
N MET A 518 -34.03 -67.12 -60.72
CA MET A 518 -34.43 -68.39 -60.13
C MET A 518 -35.87 -68.74 -60.52
N ASP A 519 -36.78 -67.76 -60.49
CA ASP A 519 -38.15 -67.89 -60.98
C ASP A 519 -38.18 -68.22 -62.48
N ASP A 520 -37.31 -67.60 -63.30
CA ASP A 520 -37.14 -67.94 -64.72
C ASP A 520 -36.69 -69.40 -64.91
N VAL A 521 -35.70 -69.87 -64.12
CA VAL A 521 -35.22 -71.25 -64.17
C VAL A 521 -36.30 -72.23 -63.71
N GLU A 522 -37.06 -71.92 -62.66
CA GLU A 522 -38.16 -72.74 -62.18
C GLU A 522 -39.27 -72.86 -63.24
N ASN A 523 -39.63 -71.75 -63.91
CA ASN A 523 -40.56 -71.75 -65.05
C ASN A 523 -40.04 -72.58 -66.24
N VAL A 524 -38.75 -72.48 -66.59
CA VAL A 524 -38.13 -73.29 -67.64
C VAL A 524 -38.08 -74.77 -67.27
N VAL A 525 -37.81 -75.11 -66.01
CA VAL A 525 -37.84 -76.50 -65.53
C VAL A 525 -39.27 -77.04 -65.56
N ALA A 526 -40.26 -76.29 -65.06
CA ALA A 526 -41.67 -76.69 -65.05
C ALA A 526 -42.23 -76.90 -66.45
N THR A 527 -41.96 -76.00 -67.40
CA THR A 527 -42.39 -76.12 -68.80
C THR A 527 -41.71 -77.28 -69.53
N ASN A 528 -40.43 -77.54 -69.29
CA ASN A 528 -39.75 -78.72 -69.80
C ASN A 528 -40.31 -80.01 -69.18
N LEU A 529 -40.57 -80.04 -67.87
CA LEU A 529 -41.14 -81.21 -67.19
C LEU A 529 -42.54 -81.53 -67.71
N ALA A 530 -43.39 -80.51 -67.87
CA ALA A 530 -44.71 -80.63 -68.48
C ALA A 530 -44.62 -81.15 -69.92
N SER A 531 -43.67 -80.66 -70.71
CA SER A 531 -43.43 -81.14 -72.08
C SER A 531 -42.98 -82.60 -72.12
N VAL A 532 -42.12 -83.04 -71.19
CA VAL A 532 -41.71 -84.44 -71.06
C VAL A 532 -42.88 -85.33 -70.67
N LEU A 533 -43.72 -84.91 -69.72
CA LEU A 533 -44.92 -85.66 -69.31
C LEU A 533 -45.92 -85.79 -70.48
N LEU A 534 -46.21 -84.70 -71.19
CA LEU A 534 -47.12 -84.68 -72.34
C LEU A 534 -46.63 -85.55 -73.51
N ASN A 535 -45.32 -85.62 -73.72
CA ASN A 535 -44.70 -86.53 -74.70
C ASN A 535 -44.72 -87.99 -74.23
N HIS A 536 -44.71 -88.24 -72.91
CA HIS A 536 -44.82 -89.59 -72.35
C HIS A 536 -46.24 -90.17 -72.47
N GLU A 537 -47.26 -89.29 -72.48
CA GLU A 537 -48.68 -89.62 -72.66
C GLU A 537 -49.04 -89.86 -74.14
N LYS A 538 -48.32 -89.24 -75.09
CA LYS A 538 -48.48 -89.45 -76.54
C LYS A 538 -47.84 -90.72 -77.10
N ARG A 539 -47.33 -91.63 -76.25
CA ARG A 539 -46.72 -92.89 -76.71
C ARG A 539 -47.83 -93.90 -77.07
N PRO A 540 -48.02 -94.26 -78.36
CA PRO A 540 -49.11 -95.15 -78.73
C PRO A 540 -48.88 -96.55 -78.14
N SER A 541 -49.90 -97.07 -77.46
CA SER A 541 -49.95 -98.46 -77.03
C SER A 541 -50.18 -99.37 -78.25
N THR A 542 -49.10 -99.66 -78.98
CA THR A 542 -49.11 -100.72 -79.99
C THR A 542 -49.28 -102.07 -79.28
N GLN A 543 -50.47 -102.68 -79.44
CA GLN A 543 -50.66 -104.01 -80.05
C GLN A 543 -49.54 -105.04 -79.81
N ASN A 544 -49.73 -106.29 -79.38
CA ASN A 544 -50.85 -107.27 -79.45
C ASN A 544 -50.46 -108.47 -78.52
N PRO A 545 -51.19 -109.60 -78.43
CA PRO A 545 -52.57 -109.89 -78.87
C PRO A 545 -53.54 -110.24 -77.71
#